data_AF-A0A518CF49-F1
#
_entry.id   AF-A0A518CF49-F1
#
_cell.length_a   1.000
_cell.length_b   1.000
_cell.length_c   1.000
_cell.angle_alpha   90.00
_cell.angle_beta   90.00
_cell.angle_gamma   90.00
#
_symmetry.space_group_name_H-M   'P 1'
#
loop_
_entity.id
_entity.type
_entity.pdbx_description
1 polymer ?
#
loop_
_entity_poly.entity_id
_entity_poly.type
_entity_poly.pdbx_seq_one_letter_code
_entity_poly.pdbx_strand_id
1 'polypeptide(L)'
;MKQQQSCKPRGFVSVFVLVAMVGAVLIATASLMQVTAQSRHASNGVSQQQVDLLFEAAIELAKSRLASQPKYDGESWQIEKKDSGLRKAAQVIVKIESNTDPNFRNVEVVVELGDDPAATIRDRRTWTISLPMSEQS
;
A
#
# COMPACT_ATOMS: atom_id res chain seq x y z
N MET A 1 -9.02 4.04 -81.31
CA MET A 1 -8.39 3.76 -79.99
C MET A 1 -9.20 4.49 -78.92
N LYS A 2 -9.99 3.78 -78.11
CA LYS A 2 -10.83 4.37 -77.05
C LYS A 2 -10.04 4.36 -75.73
N GLN A 3 -9.68 5.54 -75.21
CA GLN A 3 -9.02 5.66 -73.92
C GLN A 3 -10.04 5.48 -72.79
N GLN A 4 -9.84 4.44 -71.98
CA GLN A 4 -10.57 4.25 -70.74
C GLN A 4 -10.08 5.29 -69.72
N GLN A 5 -10.94 6.23 -69.37
CA GLN A 5 -10.75 7.08 -68.20
C GLN A 5 -10.95 6.22 -66.95
N SER A 6 -9.86 5.84 -66.28
CA SER A 6 -9.93 5.31 -64.92
C SER A 6 -10.39 6.41 -63.97
N CYS A 7 -11.66 6.37 -63.56
CA CYS A 7 -12.13 6.98 -62.33
C CYS A 7 -11.36 6.36 -61.16
N LYS A 8 -10.25 7.00 -60.78
CA LYS A 8 -9.42 6.60 -59.63
C LYS A 8 -10.21 6.98 -58.36
N PRO A 9 -10.55 6.03 -57.45
CA PRO A 9 -11.31 6.33 -56.24
C PRO A 9 -10.43 7.09 -55.25
N ARG A 10 -10.29 8.40 -55.44
CA ARG A 10 -9.53 9.32 -54.56
C ARG A 10 -10.14 9.43 -53.16
N GLY A 11 -11.42 9.10 -52.99
CA GLY A 11 -12.07 9.06 -51.68
C GLY A 11 -11.59 7.94 -50.77
N PHE A 12 -11.24 6.78 -51.32
CA PHE A 12 -10.90 5.60 -50.51
C PHE A 12 -9.54 5.73 -49.82
N VAL A 13 -8.58 6.35 -50.51
CA VAL A 13 -7.24 6.62 -49.96
C VAL A 13 -7.29 7.60 -48.79
N SER A 14 -8.17 8.61 -48.87
CA SER A 14 -8.33 9.61 -47.79
C SER A 14 -8.90 8.98 -46.51
N VAL A 15 -9.85 8.03 -46.64
CA VAL A 15 -10.43 7.33 -45.49
C VAL A 15 -9.39 6.44 -44.82
N PHE A 16 -8.56 5.75 -45.60
CA PHE A 16 -7.52 4.86 -45.08
C PHE A 16 -6.46 5.62 -44.26
N VAL A 17 -6.04 6.80 -44.75
CA VAL A 17 -5.08 7.66 -44.02
C VAL A 17 -5.69 8.17 -42.73
N LEU A 18 -6.98 8.55 -42.74
CA LEU A 18 -7.66 9.06 -41.55
C LEU A 18 -7.81 7.96 -40.47
N VAL A 19 -8.16 6.74 -40.86
CA VAL A 19 -8.23 5.58 -39.95
C VAL A 19 -6.85 5.23 -39.40
N ALA A 20 -5.80 5.23 -40.23
CA ALA A 20 -4.44 4.96 -39.79
C ALA A 20 -3.93 6.03 -38.80
N MET A 21 -4.24 7.30 -39.05
CA MET A 21 -3.86 8.41 -38.18
C MET A 21 -4.60 8.35 -36.83
N VAL A 22 -5.89 8.04 -36.82
CA VAL A 22 -6.66 7.83 -35.58
C VAL A 22 -6.12 6.63 -34.80
N GLY A 23 -5.78 5.53 -35.49
CA GLY A 23 -5.15 4.36 -34.88
C GLY A 23 -3.81 4.68 -34.22
N ALA A 24 -2.95 5.45 -34.90
CA ALA A 24 -1.66 5.89 -34.36
C ALA A 24 -1.82 6.79 -33.12
N VAL A 25 -2.79 7.71 -33.15
CA VAL A 25 -3.10 8.58 -32.01
C VAL A 25 -3.57 7.78 -30.79
N LEU A 26 -4.44 6.78 -30.99
CA LEU A 26 -4.93 5.91 -29.90
C LEU A 26 -3.80 5.06 -29.27
N ILE A 27 -2.87 4.55 -30.08
CA ILE A 27 -1.73 3.77 -29.57
C ILE A 27 -0.77 4.66 -28.77
N ALA A 28 -0.57 5.90 -29.21
CA ALA A 28 0.27 6.88 -28.50
C ALA A 28 -0.34 7.28 -27.15
N THR A 29 -1.64 7.57 -27.08
CA THR A 29 -2.31 7.92 -25.80
C THR A 29 -2.37 6.74 -24.82
N ALA A 30 -2.60 5.52 -25.30
CA ALA A 30 -2.57 4.32 -24.44
C ALA A 30 -1.20 4.11 -23.79
N SER A 31 -0.12 4.36 -24.53
CA SER A 31 1.25 4.20 -24.03
C SER A 31 1.60 5.23 -22.94
N LEU A 32 1.11 6.47 -23.05
CA LEU A 32 1.35 7.50 -22.01
C LEU A 32 0.57 7.23 -20.71
N MET A 33 -0.63 6.66 -20.79
CA MET A 33 -1.40 6.28 -19.60
C MET A 33 -0.77 5.12 -18.83
N GLN A 34 -0.14 4.18 -19.54
CA GLN A 34 0.44 2.99 -18.91
C GLN A 34 1.72 3.33 -18.10
N VAL A 35 2.53 4.28 -18.56
CA VAL A 35 3.76 4.70 -17.88
C VAL A 35 3.48 5.53 -16.61
N THR A 36 2.40 6.32 -16.61
CA THR A 36 2.02 7.12 -15.44
C THR A 36 1.30 6.29 -14.36
N ALA A 37 0.60 5.22 -14.73
CA ALA A 37 0.02 4.28 -13.76
C ALA A 37 1.09 3.39 -13.10
N GLN A 38 2.12 2.99 -13.84
CA GLN A 38 3.13 2.04 -13.33
C GLN A 38 4.07 2.65 -12.26
N SER A 39 4.33 3.96 -12.29
CA SER A 39 5.22 4.58 -11.29
C SER A 39 4.60 4.66 -9.89
N ARG A 40 3.26 4.75 -9.79
CA ARG A 40 2.54 4.75 -8.51
C ARG A 40 2.49 3.38 -7.85
N HIS A 41 2.47 2.31 -8.64
CA HIS A 41 2.46 0.94 -8.10
C HIS A 41 3.81 0.52 -7.51
N ALA A 42 4.93 0.98 -8.10
CA ALA A 42 6.27 0.64 -7.62
C ALA A 42 6.61 1.30 -6.26
N SER A 43 6.12 2.52 -5.99
CA SER A 43 6.36 3.19 -4.70
C SER A 43 5.54 2.60 -3.54
N ASN A 44 4.36 2.05 -3.84
CA ASN A 44 3.46 1.50 -2.83
C ASN A 44 3.92 0.12 -2.35
N GLY A 45 4.41 -0.75 -3.24
CA GLY A 45 4.80 -2.12 -2.87
C GLY A 45 5.93 -2.19 -1.84
N VAL A 46 6.90 -1.27 -1.91
CA VAL A 46 8.00 -1.22 -0.94
C VAL A 46 7.56 -0.69 0.43
N SER A 47 6.61 0.26 0.45
CA SER A 47 6.08 0.81 1.70
C SER A 47 5.25 -0.22 2.47
N GLN A 48 4.57 -1.11 1.73
CA GLN A 48 3.71 -2.16 2.29
C GLN A 48 4.52 -3.22 3.04
N GLN A 49 5.64 -3.69 2.47
CA GLN A 49 6.53 -4.64 3.15
C GLN A 49 7.09 -4.08 4.47
N GLN A 50 7.48 -2.80 4.47
CA GLN A 50 7.95 -2.15 5.70
C GLN A 50 6.86 -2.09 6.77
N VAL A 51 5.62 -1.76 6.37
CA VAL A 51 4.45 -1.73 7.26
C VAL A 51 4.18 -3.12 7.84
N ASP A 52 4.21 -4.16 7.02
CA ASP A 52 3.95 -5.54 7.47
C ASP A 52 4.98 -6.01 8.50
N LEU A 53 6.27 -5.72 8.28
CA LEU A 53 7.34 -6.03 9.25
C LEU A 53 7.16 -5.29 10.58
N LEU A 54 6.76 -4.02 10.52
CA LEU A 54 6.50 -3.23 11.73
C LEU A 54 5.29 -3.77 12.52
N PHE A 55 4.26 -4.25 11.82
CA PHE A 55 3.12 -4.90 12.47
C PHE A 55 3.51 -6.20 13.15
N GLU A 56 4.28 -7.05 12.48
CA GLU A 56 4.74 -8.32 13.05
C GLU A 56 5.56 -8.10 14.33
N ALA A 57 6.54 -7.19 14.26
CA ALA A 57 7.36 -6.82 15.41
C ALA A 57 6.52 -6.22 16.56
N ALA A 58 5.57 -5.35 16.25
CA ALA A 58 4.71 -4.74 17.26
C ALA A 58 3.81 -5.77 17.97
N ILE A 59 3.27 -6.75 17.23
CA ILE A 59 2.44 -7.81 17.80
C ILE A 59 3.29 -8.73 18.68
N GLU A 60 4.48 -9.12 18.23
CA GLU A 60 5.36 -10.00 18.98
C GLU A 60 5.80 -9.33 20.30
N LEU A 61 6.15 -8.04 20.23
CA LEU A 61 6.44 -7.24 21.40
C LEU A 61 5.23 -7.12 22.33
N ALA A 62 4.04 -6.83 21.80
CA ALA A 62 2.81 -6.75 22.60
C ALA A 62 2.49 -8.07 23.30
N LYS A 63 2.64 -9.22 22.61
CA LYS A 63 2.49 -10.56 23.21
C LYS A 63 3.48 -10.79 24.34
N SER A 64 4.76 -10.47 24.12
CA SER A 64 5.81 -10.60 25.13
C SER A 64 5.55 -9.72 26.37
N ARG A 65 5.15 -8.46 26.13
CA ARG A 65 4.77 -7.51 27.17
C ARG A 65 3.56 -7.99 27.96
N LEU A 66 2.50 -8.44 27.29
CA LEU A 66 1.29 -8.94 27.96
C LEU A 66 1.53 -10.21 28.77
N ALA A 67 2.44 -11.09 28.30
CA ALA A 67 2.84 -12.27 29.06
C ALA A 67 3.57 -11.90 30.36
N SER A 68 4.39 -10.85 30.34
CA SER A 68 5.17 -10.40 31.50
C SER A 68 4.40 -9.42 32.40
N GLN A 69 3.52 -8.63 31.80
CA GLN A 69 2.78 -7.53 32.42
C GLN A 69 1.33 -7.57 31.93
N PRO A 70 0.43 -8.30 32.62
CA PRO A 70 -0.96 -8.45 32.21
C PRO A 70 -1.79 -7.14 32.21
N LYS A 71 -1.27 -6.09 32.85
CA LYS A 71 -1.85 -4.74 32.92
C LYS A 71 -1.21 -3.77 31.91
N TYR A 72 -0.57 -4.28 30.86
CA TYR A 72 -0.01 -3.44 29.82
C TYR A 72 -1.12 -2.86 28.94
N ASP A 73 -1.21 -1.53 28.87
CA ASP A 73 -2.25 -0.78 28.15
C ASP A 73 -1.84 -0.37 26.72
N GLY A 74 -0.57 -0.59 26.36
CA GLY A 74 0.01 -0.18 25.08
C GLY A 74 1.13 0.83 25.23
N GLU A 75 1.76 1.17 24.11
CA GLU A 75 2.83 2.17 24.05
C GLU A 75 2.99 2.70 22.61
N SER A 76 3.80 3.75 22.44
CA SER A 76 4.13 4.28 21.11
C SER A 76 5.62 4.44 20.96
N TRP A 77 6.13 4.09 19.78
CA TRP A 77 7.52 4.24 19.41
C TRP A 77 7.63 5.06 18.13
N GLN A 78 8.61 5.95 18.11
CA GLN A 78 9.01 6.66 16.92
C GLN A 78 10.32 6.07 16.42
N ILE A 79 10.35 5.70 15.14
CA ILE A 79 11.49 5.07 14.50
C ILE A 79 12.01 6.03 13.45
N GLU A 80 13.14 6.65 13.77
CA GLU A 80 13.83 7.52 12.83
C GLU A 80 14.47 6.72 11.70
N LYS A 81 14.48 7.28 10.50
CA LYS A 81 15.09 6.66 9.32
C LYS A 81 16.57 6.35 9.53
N LYS A 82 17.28 7.20 10.26
CA LYS A 82 18.75 7.17 10.38
C LYS A 82 19.27 5.92 11.09
N ASP A 83 18.50 5.39 12.03
CA ASP A 83 18.97 4.35 12.97
C ASP A 83 18.37 2.96 12.69
N SER A 84 17.43 2.87 11.76
CA SER A 84 16.55 1.69 11.62
C SER A 84 16.69 0.93 10.31
N GLY A 85 17.49 1.43 9.36
CA GLY A 85 17.57 0.87 8.00
C GLY A 85 16.27 0.98 7.20
N LEU A 86 15.24 1.63 7.77
CA LEU A 86 13.96 1.86 7.12
C LEU A 86 14.12 2.85 5.97
N ARG A 87 13.25 2.74 4.95
CA ARG A 87 13.28 3.69 3.83
C ARG A 87 12.61 5.02 4.19
N LYS A 88 11.61 4.97 5.07
CA LYS A 88 10.88 6.10 5.64
C LYS A 88 10.87 5.99 7.15
N ALA A 89 10.88 7.14 7.84
CA ALA A 89 10.58 7.18 9.27
C ALA A 89 9.19 6.59 9.52
N ALA A 90 9.01 5.99 10.68
CA ALA A 90 7.75 5.37 11.06
C ALA A 90 7.39 5.69 12.50
N GLN A 91 6.12 5.95 12.76
CA GLN A 91 5.56 5.95 14.10
C GLN A 91 4.67 4.72 14.25
N VAL A 92 4.88 3.98 15.32
CA VAL A 92 4.10 2.80 15.65
C VAL A 92 3.40 3.06 16.98
N ILE A 93 2.10 2.82 17.03
CA ILE A 93 1.26 3.02 18.20
C ILE A 93 0.56 1.69 18.48
N VAL A 94 0.77 1.13 19.66
CA VAL A 94 0.11 -0.06 20.14
C VAL A 94 -0.85 0.34 21.24
N LYS A 95 -2.10 -0.13 21.14
CA LYS A 95 -3.13 0.05 22.16
C LYS A 95 -3.71 -1.30 22.51
N ILE A 96 -3.86 -1.54 23.81
CA ILE A 96 -4.48 -2.76 24.31
C ILE A 96 -5.87 -2.40 24.84
N GLU A 97 -6.88 -3.00 24.24
CA GLU A 97 -8.26 -2.86 24.66
C GLU A 97 -8.74 -4.14 25.35
N SER A 98 -9.61 -3.94 26.33
CA SER A 98 -10.30 -5.05 26.99
C SER A 98 -11.24 -5.73 26.00
N ASN A 99 -11.25 -7.06 25.99
CA ASN A 99 -12.23 -7.82 25.21
C ASN A 99 -13.42 -8.20 26.13
N THR A 100 -14.56 -8.51 25.53
CA THR A 100 -15.73 -9.08 26.20
C THR A 100 -15.39 -10.35 26.98
N ASP A 101 -14.46 -11.17 26.47
CA ASP A 101 -13.92 -12.31 27.19
C ASP A 101 -12.66 -11.90 27.98
N PRO A 102 -12.63 -12.07 29.32
CA PRO A 102 -11.51 -11.66 30.16
C PRO A 102 -10.20 -12.40 29.85
N ASN A 103 -10.25 -13.55 29.19
CA ASN A 103 -9.08 -14.32 28.76
C ASN A 103 -8.45 -13.76 27.48
N PHE A 104 -9.09 -12.81 26.80
CA PHE A 104 -8.61 -12.22 25.57
C PHE A 104 -8.35 -10.72 25.74
N ARG A 105 -7.43 -10.21 24.92
CA ARG A 105 -7.19 -8.78 24.76
C ARG A 105 -7.19 -8.44 23.28
N ASN A 106 -7.74 -7.28 22.95
CA ASN A 106 -7.66 -6.73 21.61
C ASN A 106 -6.44 -5.83 21.53
N VAL A 107 -5.57 -6.08 20.58
CA VAL A 107 -4.39 -5.28 20.30
C VAL A 107 -4.64 -4.54 19.01
N GLU A 108 -4.77 -3.24 19.12
CA GLU A 108 -4.76 -2.35 17.97
C GLU A 108 -3.33 -1.86 17.76
N VAL A 109 -2.81 -2.04 16.56
CA VAL A 109 -1.56 -1.42 16.13
C VAL A 109 -1.88 -0.44 15.01
N VAL A 110 -1.31 0.76 15.10
CA VAL A 110 -1.34 1.78 14.05
C VAL A 110 0.09 2.05 13.64
N VAL A 111 0.35 1.98 12.34
CA VAL A 111 1.66 2.28 11.76
C VAL A 111 1.49 3.46 10.82
N GLU A 112 2.26 4.52 11.07
CA GLU A 112 2.31 5.75 10.28
C GLU A 112 3.70 5.86 9.64
N LEU A 113 3.80 5.77 8.31
CA LEU A 113 5.05 5.88 7.56
C LEU A 113 5.17 7.23 6.87
N GLY A 114 6.21 7.99 7.21
CA GLY A 114 6.53 9.29 6.63
C GLY A 114 6.61 10.40 7.67
N ASP A 115 7.47 11.37 7.41
CA ASP A 115 7.66 12.55 8.27
C ASP A 115 6.69 13.69 7.94
N ASP A 116 6.13 13.69 6.72
CA ASP A 116 5.21 14.73 6.25
C ASP A 116 3.77 14.24 6.33
N PRO A 117 2.89 14.87 7.13
CA PRO A 117 1.48 14.46 7.28
C PRO A 117 0.69 14.42 5.96
N ALA A 118 1.10 15.17 4.93
CA ALA A 118 0.44 15.13 3.62
C ALA A 118 0.82 13.89 2.78
N ALA A 119 1.93 13.23 3.11
CA ALA A 119 2.45 12.05 2.42
C ALA A 119 2.56 10.80 3.33
N THR A 120 2.08 10.91 4.58
CA THR A 120 2.10 9.82 5.54
C THR A 120 1.12 8.73 5.15
N ILE A 121 1.63 7.51 5.09
CA ILE A 121 0.81 6.30 4.91
C ILE A 121 0.43 5.84 6.31
N ARG A 122 -0.87 5.79 6.61
CA ARG A 122 -1.39 5.27 7.87
C ARG A 122 -2.12 3.96 7.63
N ASP A 123 -1.66 2.89 8.28
CA ASP A 123 -2.34 1.60 8.32
C ASP A 123 -2.71 1.26 9.77
N ARG A 124 -3.88 0.65 9.97
CA ARG A 124 -4.40 0.25 11.28
C ARG A 124 -4.88 -1.18 11.20
N ARG A 125 -4.44 -2.00 12.14
CA ARG A 125 -4.86 -3.41 12.24
C ARG A 125 -5.12 -3.77 13.69
N THR A 126 -6.10 -4.66 13.88
CA THR A 126 -6.50 -5.13 15.20
C THR A 126 -6.41 -6.64 15.24
N TRP A 127 -5.82 -7.17 16.32
CA TRP A 127 -5.72 -8.60 16.60
C TRP A 127 -6.31 -8.92 17.96
N THR A 128 -6.93 -10.08 18.07
CA THR A 128 -7.32 -10.63 19.37
C THR A 128 -6.29 -11.67 19.77
N ILE A 129 -5.73 -11.52 20.97
CA ILE A 129 -4.78 -12.47 21.55
C ILE A 129 -5.29 -12.99 22.88
N SER A 130 -5.06 -14.29 23.10
CA SER A 130 -5.29 -14.92 24.39
C SER A 130 -4.20 -14.53 25.37
N LEU A 131 -4.59 -14.14 26.57
CA LEU A 131 -3.67 -14.00 27.68
C LEU A 131 -3.21 -15.39 28.13
N PRO A 132 -1.91 -15.61 28.36
CA PRO A 132 -1.49 -16.82 29.06
C PRO A 132 -2.17 -16.79 30.43
N MET A 133 -2.92 -17.84 30.77
CA MET A 133 -3.36 -18.06 32.15
C MET A 133 -2.08 -18.14 32.97
N SER A 134 -1.76 -17.06 33.67
CA SER A 134 -0.73 -17.08 34.69
C SER A 134 -1.19 -18.11 35.71
N GLU A 135 -0.61 -19.31 35.66
CA GLU A 135 -0.76 -20.32 36.71
C GLU A 135 -0.49 -19.61 38.03
N GLN A 136 -1.54 -19.52 38.84
CA GLN A 136 -1.50 -18.92 40.16
C GLN A 136 -0.44 -19.67 40.97
N SER A 137 0.64 -18.97 41.33
CA SER A 137 1.56 -19.41 42.37
C SER A 137 1.43 -18.55 43.60
#